data_AF-A0A7R8D184-F1
#
_entry.id   AF-A0A7R8D184-F1
#
_cell.length_a   1.000
_cell.length_b   1.000
_cell.length_c   1.000
_cell.angle_alpha   90.00
_cell.angle_beta   90.00
_cell.angle_gamma   90.00
#
_symmetry.space_group_name_H-M   'P 1'
#
loop_
_entity.id
_entity.type
_entity.pdbx_description
1 polymer ?
#
loop_
_entity_poly.entity_id
_entity_poly.type
_entity_poly.pdbx_seq_one_letter_code
_entity_poly.pdbx_strand_id
1 'polypeptide(L)'
;MLFIGISFLLLLPSSASPHHKWTHHISLHDNLQLSWTPFHNDIHFELVGLTHGWIALGFSMNGAMRGSDIALGWIGSDGDVHYVLMSGSENDTHTVIRFSRPWDTCDSVEDIQLGVDTVRLIWALGQEDPLGDSSGVPSYHTPSFRGVRSVYLKELPYKKIHPTQENDVLSWDLVGRNLLLPNDHTHYWCQIFKAPKMNRKHHMIGFEPVLQKGNEKYLHHMVLYECHVHDGSTEKWFEAHVGKEGAACYSPNMPPEWSFCLATNSWAWAVGSEGETLPDHVGMPLGEEFGGATYFMLEIHYDNPSRDPIEDSSGIRIFYTPNLREHDTAMLLIGTEVNFLHLIPPHQEGFTSLGRCVSDCTKNGLPSEGITLINGVLHSHLASRKMKIRHLRNGKELPVILKDDHYDFNYQVARIPPKRNTGSSWG
;
A
#
# COMPACT_ATOMS: atom_id res chain seq x y z
N MET A 1 34.54 -60.13 37.90
CA MET A 1 33.76 -60.37 36.67
C MET A 1 33.09 -59.07 36.29
N LEU A 2 33.49 -58.49 35.16
CA LEU A 2 32.88 -57.29 34.57
C LEU A 2 31.40 -57.55 34.27
N PHE A 3 30.52 -56.64 34.66
CA PHE A 3 29.22 -56.47 34.03
C PHE A 3 29.21 -55.16 33.25
N ILE A 4 29.10 -55.29 31.94
CA ILE A 4 28.95 -54.21 30.96
C ILE A 4 27.47 -53.80 31.00
N GLY A 5 27.18 -52.57 31.42
CA GLY A 5 25.87 -51.94 31.28
C GLY A 5 25.89 -50.97 30.11
N ILE A 6 25.31 -51.38 28.98
CA ILE A 6 25.10 -50.50 27.81
C ILE A 6 23.85 -49.67 28.08
N SER A 7 24.01 -48.37 28.34
CA SER A 7 22.92 -47.41 28.33
C SER A 7 22.67 -46.96 26.89
N PHE A 8 21.56 -47.39 26.29
CA PHE A 8 21.05 -46.81 25.06
C PHE A 8 20.46 -45.43 25.38
N LEU A 9 21.16 -44.36 24.99
CA LEU A 9 20.56 -43.03 24.88
C LEU A 9 19.67 -43.04 23.63
N LEU A 10 18.35 -43.10 23.84
CA LEU A 10 17.38 -42.77 22.79
C LEU A 10 17.51 -41.27 22.50
N LEU A 11 18.20 -40.94 21.41
CA LEU A 11 18.12 -39.62 20.77
C LEU A 11 16.70 -39.45 20.25
N LEU A 12 15.86 -38.72 21.00
CA LEU A 12 14.63 -38.17 20.44
C LEU A 12 15.05 -37.19 19.34
N PRO A 13 14.52 -37.33 18.10
CA PRO A 13 14.77 -36.33 17.08
C PRO A 13 14.25 -35.00 17.60
N SER A 14 15.11 -33.99 17.59
CA SER A 14 14.73 -32.59 17.77
C SER A 14 13.49 -32.33 16.92
N SER A 15 12.37 -32.04 17.58
CA SER A 15 11.18 -31.56 16.88
C SER A 15 11.60 -30.25 16.22
N ALA A 16 11.86 -30.28 14.92
CA ALA A 16 11.96 -29.07 14.12
C ALA A 16 10.74 -28.22 14.45
N SER A 17 10.98 -27.05 15.05
CA SER A 17 9.92 -26.07 15.30
C SER A 17 9.14 -25.91 14.01
N PRO A 18 7.79 -25.99 14.01
CA PRO A 18 7.03 -25.75 12.80
C PRO A 18 7.51 -24.42 12.22
N HIS A 19 7.94 -24.43 10.95
CA HIS A 19 8.43 -23.25 10.26
C HIS A 19 7.41 -22.13 10.46
N HIS A 20 7.80 -21.08 11.18
CA HIS A 20 6.94 -19.92 11.40
C HIS A 20 6.61 -19.35 10.02
N LYS A 21 5.34 -19.43 9.62
CA LYS A 21 4.90 -18.94 8.32
C LYS A 21 4.66 -17.45 8.42
N TRP A 22 5.59 -16.68 7.88
CA TRP A 22 5.43 -15.24 7.69
C TRP A 22 4.26 -14.94 6.75
N THR A 23 3.49 -13.90 7.07
CA THR A 23 2.32 -13.50 6.29
C THR A 23 2.61 -12.28 5.42
N HIS A 24 3.54 -11.42 5.86
CA HIS A 24 3.93 -10.21 5.18
C HIS A 24 5.43 -10.20 4.93
N HIS A 25 5.83 -9.59 3.82
CA HIS A 25 7.21 -9.48 3.38
C HIS A 25 7.42 -8.15 2.66
N ILE A 26 8.48 -7.43 3.01
CA ILE A 26 8.92 -6.22 2.30
C ILE A 26 10.45 -6.15 2.24
N SER A 27 10.96 -5.59 1.14
CA SER A 27 12.37 -5.21 1.01
C SER A 27 12.57 -3.79 1.56
N LEU A 28 13.25 -3.64 2.69
CA LEU A 28 13.58 -2.32 3.24
C LEU A 28 14.75 -1.68 2.48
N HIS A 29 15.65 -2.52 1.99
CA HIS A 29 16.83 -2.20 1.18
C HIS A 29 17.26 -3.47 0.44
N ASP A 30 18.09 -3.35 -0.61
CA ASP A 30 18.64 -4.51 -1.33
C ASP A 30 19.31 -5.53 -0.39
N ASN A 31 19.87 -5.04 0.71
CA ASN A 31 20.57 -5.82 1.74
C ASN A 31 19.76 -6.05 3.01
N LEU A 32 18.48 -5.68 3.06
CA LEU A 32 17.65 -5.83 4.26
C LEU A 32 16.20 -6.17 3.92
N GLN A 33 15.79 -7.38 4.28
CA GLN A 33 14.42 -7.86 4.16
C GLN A 33 13.74 -7.86 5.54
N LEU A 34 12.46 -7.50 5.56
CA LEU A 34 11.60 -7.59 6.73
C LEU A 34 10.40 -8.47 6.43
N SER A 35 10.13 -9.41 7.33
CA SER A 35 8.91 -10.22 7.34
C SER A 35 8.18 -10.06 8.66
N TRP A 36 6.85 -10.13 8.66
CA TRP A 36 6.07 -10.10 9.91
C TRP A 36 4.78 -10.90 9.84
N THR A 37 4.27 -11.24 11.03
CA THR A 37 2.95 -11.83 11.20
C THR A 37 2.21 -11.17 12.37
N PRO A 38 1.06 -10.53 12.12
CA PRO A 38 0.21 -10.01 13.19
C PRO A 38 -0.57 -11.14 13.87
N PHE A 39 -0.51 -11.19 15.20
CA PHE A 39 -1.32 -12.07 16.05
C PHE A 39 -2.35 -11.27 16.86
N HIS A 40 -3.13 -11.95 17.69
CA HIS A 40 -4.20 -11.30 18.46
C HIS A 40 -3.67 -10.23 19.44
N ASN A 41 -2.59 -10.55 20.16
CA ASN A 41 -2.05 -9.70 21.24
C ASN A 41 -0.72 -9.02 20.87
N ASP A 42 0.02 -9.61 19.94
CA ASP A 42 1.36 -9.22 19.57
C ASP A 42 1.60 -9.34 18.07
N ILE A 43 2.78 -8.94 17.64
CA ILE A 43 3.28 -9.05 16.27
C ILE A 43 4.69 -9.62 16.32
N HIS A 44 4.98 -10.56 15.42
CA HIS A 44 6.31 -11.18 15.32
C HIS A 44 6.99 -10.65 14.07
N PHE A 45 8.29 -10.38 14.17
CA PHE A 45 9.12 -9.84 13.11
C PHE A 45 10.33 -10.75 12.84
N GLU A 46 10.79 -10.73 11.59
CA GLU A 46 12.07 -11.27 11.16
C GLU A 46 12.78 -10.26 10.26
N LEU A 47 13.98 -9.88 10.65
CA LEU A 47 14.91 -9.10 9.85
C LEU A 47 15.99 -10.03 9.32
N VAL A 48 16.22 -9.99 8.00
CA VAL A 48 17.30 -10.71 7.33
C VAL A 48 18.16 -9.67 6.63
N GLY A 49 19.33 -9.38 7.19
CA GLY A 49 20.28 -8.43 6.64
C GLY A 49 21.49 -9.12 6.06
N LEU A 50 21.95 -8.69 4.88
CA LEU A 50 23.22 -9.10 4.29
C LEU A 50 24.36 -8.34 5.00
N THR A 51 24.73 -8.85 6.17
CA THR A 51 25.74 -8.27 7.05
C THR A 51 26.21 -9.24 8.13
N HIS A 52 27.42 -9.00 8.63
CA HIS A 52 28.01 -9.62 9.84
C HIS A 52 28.04 -8.66 11.04
N GLY A 53 27.28 -7.56 10.95
CA GLY A 53 27.20 -6.58 12.01
C GLY A 53 25.80 -6.52 12.60
N TRP A 54 25.37 -5.29 12.87
CA TRP A 54 24.12 -5.02 13.55
C TRP A 54 23.01 -4.61 12.58
N ILE A 55 21.76 -4.90 12.97
CA ILE A 55 20.55 -4.48 12.26
C ILE A 55 19.63 -3.78 13.27
N ALA A 56 19.01 -2.67 12.86
CA ALA A 56 17.98 -1.99 13.64
C ALA A 56 16.69 -1.79 12.85
N LEU A 57 15.58 -1.89 13.57
CA LEU A 57 14.24 -1.55 13.12
C LEU A 57 13.56 -0.73 14.23
N GLY A 58 13.03 0.43 13.89
CA GLY A 58 12.23 1.24 14.80
C GLY A 58 10.88 1.58 14.23
N PHE A 59 9.95 1.90 15.12
CA PHE A 59 8.60 2.36 14.82
C PHE A 59 8.54 3.86 15.06
N SER A 60 8.05 4.62 14.08
CA SER A 60 7.94 6.08 14.18
C SER A 60 6.60 6.55 13.63
N MET A 61 6.06 7.60 14.23
CA MET A 61 4.80 8.23 13.76
C MET A 61 5.04 9.36 12.77
N ASN A 62 6.27 9.87 12.65
CA ASN A 62 6.64 10.93 11.68
C ASN A 62 7.84 10.55 10.81
N GLY A 63 8.43 9.36 11.00
CA GLY A 63 9.58 8.87 10.26
C GLY A 63 10.93 9.35 10.79
N ALA A 64 10.94 10.19 11.83
CA ALA A 64 12.18 10.61 12.49
C ALA A 64 12.63 9.57 13.53
N MET A 65 13.95 9.51 13.78
CA MET A 65 14.53 8.75 14.89
C MET A 65 14.12 9.30 16.25
N ARG A 66 13.98 10.62 16.39
CA ARG A 66 13.61 11.23 17.68
C ARG A 66 12.16 10.86 18.02
N GLY A 67 11.98 10.25 19.18
CA GLY A 67 10.66 9.78 19.65
C GLY A 67 10.17 8.54 18.93
N SER A 68 11.09 7.72 18.41
CA SER A 68 10.78 6.41 17.85
C SER A 68 11.09 5.30 18.87
N ASP A 69 10.35 4.21 18.75
CA ASP A 69 10.51 2.98 19.54
C ASP A 69 11.42 2.02 18.75
N ILE A 70 12.64 1.76 19.20
CA ILE A 70 13.71 1.16 18.37
C ILE A 70 14.17 -0.20 18.90
N ALA A 71 14.08 -1.22 18.03
CA ALA A 71 14.77 -2.49 18.15
C ALA A 71 16.15 -2.40 17.51
N LEU A 72 17.16 -2.74 18.29
CA LEU A 72 18.54 -2.88 17.85
C LEU A 72 19.01 -4.28 18.25
N GLY A 73 19.63 -5.00 17.33
CA GLY A 73 20.26 -6.28 17.66
C GLY A 73 21.47 -6.57 16.77
N TRP A 74 22.37 -7.37 17.33
CA TRP A 74 23.55 -7.94 16.68
C TRP A 74 23.88 -9.28 17.37
N ILE A 75 24.73 -10.10 16.77
CA ILE A 75 25.10 -11.40 17.36
C ILE A 75 26.45 -11.28 18.10
N GLY A 76 26.40 -10.65 19.29
CA GLY A 76 27.54 -10.65 20.23
C GLY A 76 27.62 -11.96 21.05
N SER A 77 28.69 -12.13 21.85
CA SER A 77 28.85 -13.29 22.75
C SER A 77 27.73 -13.42 23.80
N ASP A 78 26.99 -12.34 24.07
CA ASP A 78 26.09 -12.21 25.22
C ASP A 78 24.61 -11.90 24.81
N GLY A 79 24.32 -11.65 23.53
CA GLY A 79 22.97 -11.73 22.95
C GLY A 79 21.89 -10.72 23.40
N ASP A 80 22.22 -9.59 24.04
CA ASP A 80 21.23 -8.64 24.54
C ASP A 80 20.52 -7.85 23.42
N VAL A 81 19.18 -7.85 23.43
CA VAL A 81 18.29 -7.11 22.54
C VAL A 81 17.14 -6.51 23.35
N HIS A 82 16.77 -5.26 23.08
CA HIS A 82 15.70 -4.54 23.76
C HIS A 82 14.28 -4.84 23.24
N TYR A 83 13.94 -6.11 22.98
CA TYR A 83 12.56 -6.62 22.79
C TYR A 83 12.55 -8.08 23.25
N VAL A 84 11.38 -8.74 23.28
CA VAL A 84 11.35 -10.19 23.53
C VAL A 84 11.99 -10.91 22.35
N LEU A 85 13.31 -11.11 22.44
CA LEU A 85 14.11 -11.82 21.46
C LEU A 85 13.60 -13.25 21.36
N MET A 86 13.21 -13.66 20.16
CA MET A 86 12.80 -15.03 19.89
C MET A 86 14.00 -15.86 19.47
N SER A 87 14.83 -15.32 18.57
CA SER A 87 16.08 -15.94 18.12
C SER A 87 16.94 -14.94 17.36
N GLY A 88 18.26 -15.08 17.48
CA GLY A 88 19.23 -14.43 16.59
C GLY A 88 20.17 -15.50 16.00
N SER A 89 20.55 -15.37 14.74
CA SER A 89 21.56 -16.21 14.13
C SER A 89 22.33 -15.46 13.06
N GLU A 90 23.64 -15.68 13.00
CA GLU A 90 24.49 -15.20 11.92
C GLU A 90 25.06 -16.40 11.15
N ASN A 91 25.19 -16.26 9.83
CA ASN A 91 25.94 -17.19 8.97
C ASN A 91 27.01 -16.42 8.17
N ASP A 92 27.71 -17.10 7.27
CA ASP A 92 28.79 -16.54 6.43
C ASP A 92 28.38 -15.32 5.56
N THR A 93 27.12 -14.93 5.52
CA THR A 93 26.64 -13.81 4.69
C THR A 93 25.57 -12.95 5.36
N HIS A 94 24.79 -13.49 6.30
CA HIS A 94 23.58 -12.84 6.80
C HIS A 94 23.48 -12.91 8.32
N THR A 95 22.94 -11.82 8.87
CA THR A 95 22.42 -11.73 10.23
C THR A 95 20.90 -11.80 10.18
N VAL A 96 20.33 -12.68 11.01
CA VAL A 96 18.88 -12.88 11.14
C VAL A 96 18.47 -12.63 12.57
N ILE A 97 17.53 -11.70 12.77
CA ILE A 97 16.98 -11.36 14.09
C ILE A 97 15.47 -11.54 14.07
N ARG A 98 14.95 -12.29 15.04
CA ARG A 98 13.52 -12.48 15.26
C ARG A 98 13.12 -12.02 16.64
N PHE A 99 12.07 -11.24 16.72
CA PHE A 99 11.53 -10.74 17.98
C PHE A 99 10.01 -10.59 17.91
N SER A 100 9.37 -10.57 19.08
CA SER A 100 7.96 -10.24 19.19
C SER A 100 7.76 -8.93 19.95
N ARG A 101 6.66 -8.25 19.65
CA ARG A 101 6.25 -7.01 20.29
C ARG A 101 4.74 -7.02 20.55
N PRO A 102 4.28 -6.74 21.78
CA PRO A 102 2.86 -6.48 22.03
C PRO A 102 2.33 -5.33 21.16
N TRP A 103 1.04 -5.33 20.82
CA TRP A 103 0.43 -4.16 20.16
C TRP A 103 0.47 -2.92 21.07
N ASP A 104 0.25 -3.15 22.36
CA ASP A 104 0.28 -2.16 23.42
C ASP A 104 1.18 -2.70 24.53
N THR A 105 2.27 -2.00 24.81
CA THR A 105 3.23 -2.34 25.86
C THR A 105 2.80 -1.80 27.23
N CYS A 106 1.73 -1.01 27.27
CA CYS A 106 1.26 -0.24 28.42
C CYS A 106 2.26 0.82 28.91
N ASP A 107 3.33 1.12 28.15
CA ASP A 107 4.22 2.24 28.37
C ASP A 107 3.92 3.35 27.36
N SER A 108 3.12 4.34 27.76
CA SER A 108 2.76 5.46 26.89
C SER A 108 3.80 6.59 26.86
N VAL A 109 4.91 6.47 27.60
CA VAL A 109 5.94 7.51 27.69
C VAL A 109 7.06 7.22 26.70
N GLU A 110 7.53 5.98 26.69
CA GLU A 110 8.68 5.58 25.86
C GLU A 110 8.25 4.84 24.58
N ASP A 111 7.13 4.10 24.61
CA ASP A 111 6.72 3.25 23.50
C ASP A 111 5.57 3.82 22.66
N ILE A 112 5.59 3.43 21.39
CA ILE A 112 4.53 3.77 20.44
C ILE A 112 3.47 2.66 20.42
N GLN A 113 2.22 2.99 20.70
CA GLN A 113 1.14 2.01 20.53
C GLN A 113 0.96 1.65 19.05
N LEU A 114 1.08 0.36 18.71
CA LEU A 114 0.92 -0.14 17.35
C LEU A 114 -0.53 -0.58 17.11
N GLY A 115 -1.02 -0.36 15.91
CA GLY A 115 -2.43 -0.56 15.62
C GLY A 115 -2.74 -0.68 14.14
N VAL A 116 -3.91 -0.15 13.79
CA VAL A 116 -4.43 -0.15 12.42
C VAL A 116 -3.99 1.09 11.64
N ASP A 117 -3.45 2.11 12.29
CA ASP A 117 -2.99 3.33 11.63
C ASP A 117 -1.65 3.09 10.91
N THR A 118 -1.27 3.99 10.00
CA THR A 118 0.03 3.92 9.30
C THR A 118 1.19 3.99 10.31
N VAL A 119 2.20 3.16 10.14
CA VAL A 119 3.44 3.20 10.92
C VAL A 119 4.61 3.41 9.97
N ARG A 120 5.53 4.32 10.31
CA ARG A 120 6.79 4.51 9.57
C ARG A 120 7.87 3.66 10.22
N LEU A 121 8.26 2.60 9.54
CA LEU A 121 9.40 1.78 9.92
C LEU A 121 10.67 2.54 9.58
N ILE A 122 11.46 2.89 10.59
CA ILE A 122 12.82 3.37 10.39
C ILE A 122 13.75 2.17 10.49
N TRP A 123 14.76 2.10 9.65
CA TRP A 123 15.69 0.98 9.65
C TRP A 123 17.12 1.46 9.45
N ALA A 124 18.05 0.67 9.96
CA ALA A 124 19.47 0.88 9.77
C ALA A 124 20.22 -0.45 9.79
N LEU A 125 21.36 -0.49 9.12
CA LEU A 125 22.24 -1.66 9.04
C LEU A 125 23.70 -1.20 9.13
N GLY A 126 24.52 -1.93 9.90
CA GLY A 126 25.95 -1.71 10.00
C GLY A 126 26.72 -2.98 9.68
N GLN A 127 27.89 -2.84 9.05
CA GLN A 127 28.68 -3.97 8.55
C GLN A 127 29.55 -4.68 9.59
N GLU A 128 29.76 -4.02 10.73
CA GLU A 128 30.62 -4.51 11.80
C GLU A 128 29.84 -4.47 13.10
N ASP A 129 30.01 -5.50 13.93
CA ASP A 129 29.45 -5.54 15.27
C ASP A 129 29.99 -4.40 16.16
N PRO A 130 29.20 -3.92 17.14
CA PRO A 130 29.61 -2.91 18.11
C PRO A 130 30.60 -3.45 19.17
N LEU A 131 31.74 -4.00 18.73
CA LEU A 131 32.76 -4.62 19.60
C LEU A 131 33.95 -3.70 19.90
N GLY A 132 33.95 -2.46 19.38
CA GLY A 132 35.13 -1.58 19.35
C GLY A 132 35.35 -0.70 20.59
N ASP A 133 34.32 -0.42 21.39
CA ASP A 133 34.46 0.32 22.65
C ASP A 133 33.55 -0.27 23.73
N SER A 134 33.88 0.00 24.99
CA SER A 134 33.13 -0.48 26.16
C SER A 134 31.74 0.20 26.32
N SER A 135 31.29 0.98 25.33
CA SER A 135 30.01 1.68 25.36
C SER A 135 28.86 0.88 24.73
N GLY A 136 29.15 -0.17 23.95
CA GLY A 136 28.11 -0.97 23.29
C GLY A 136 27.32 -0.21 22.23
N VAL A 137 27.84 0.92 21.75
CA VAL A 137 27.16 1.79 20.77
C VAL A 137 27.48 1.33 19.35
N PRO A 138 26.47 1.08 18.50
CA PRO A 138 26.65 0.78 17.09
C PRO A 138 27.40 1.85 16.31
N SER A 139 28.21 1.41 15.35
CA SER A 139 28.83 2.29 14.36
C SER A 139 27.78 3.08 13.58
N TYR A 140 28.10 4.30 13.14
CA TYR A 140 27.14 5.12 12.40
C TYR A 140 26.78 4.49 11.06
N HIS A 141 25.50 4.22 10.84
CA HIS A 141 24.92 3.51 9.68
C HIS A 141 25.04 4.22 8.32
N THR A 142 25.80 5.31 8.19
CA THR A 142 25.91 6.16 6.98
C THR A 142 24.54 6.60 6.41
N PRO A 143 24.48 7.43 5.34
CA PRO A 143 23.21 7.72 4.67
C PRO A 143 22.67 6.58 3.81
N SER A 144 23.53 5.66 3.34
CA SER A 144 23.14 4.60 2.40
C SER A 144 22.57 3.35 3.07
N PHE A 145 22.88 3.11 4.36
CA PHE A 145 22.39 1.96 5.11
C PHE A 145 21.37 2.36 6.18
N ARG A 146 20.48 3.28 5.82
CA ARG A 146 19.31 3.66 6.62
C ARG A 146 18.15 4.09 5.74
N GLY A 147 16.94 4.04 6.27
CA GLY A 147 15.78 4.52 5.55
C GLY A 147 14.51 4.54 6.37
N VAL A 148 13.42 4.94 5.72
CA VAL A 148 12.07 4.96 6.28
C VAL A 148 11.13 4.32 5.28
N ARG A 149 10.24 3.44 5.75
CA ARG A 149 9.18 2.84 4.94
C ARG A 149 7.87 2.80 5.71
N SER A 150 6.82 3.36 5.13
CA SER A 150 5.47 3.35 5.71
C SER A 150 4.75 2.04 5.41
N VAL A 151 4.05 1.51 6.41
CA VAL A 151 3.33 0.22 6.34
C VAL A 151 2.06 0.23 7.18
N TYR A 152 1.12 -0.65 6.84
CA TYR A 152 0.07 -1.10 7.76
C TYR A 152 0.44 -2.47 8.36
N LEU A 153 0.75 -2.51 9.65
CA LEU A 153 1.21 -3.75 10.32
C LEU A 153 0.09 -4.78 10.55
N LYS A 154 -1.16 -4.31 10.76
CA LYS A 154 -2.33 -5.15 11.08
C LYS A 154 -3.17 -5.56 9.88
N GLU A 155 -2.94 -4.97 8.71
CA GLU A 155 -3.71 -5.33 7.52
C GLU A 155 -3.37 -6.76 7.10
N LEU A 156 -4.29 -7.40 6.37
CA LEU A 156 -4.00 -8.70 5.79
C LEU A 156 -3.13 -8.53 4.55
N PRO A 157 -2.24 -9.48 4.25
CA PRO A 157 -1.46 -9.41 3.03
C PRO A 157 -2.42 -9.47 1.85
N TYR A 158 -2.09 -8.66 0.86
CA TYR A 158 -2.77 -8.67 -0.41
C TYR A 158 -2.71 -10.07 -1.06
N LYS A 159 -3.86 -10.61 -1.51
CA LYS A 159 -3.93 -11.88 -2.25
C LYS A 159 -3.41 -11.66 -3.67
N LYS A 160 -2.18 -12.10 -3.95
CA LYS A 160 -1.60 -12.04 -5.30
C LYS A 160 -2.44 -12.86 -6.28
N ILE A 161 -2.75 -12.27 -7.43
CA ILE A 161 -3.39 -12.95 -8.54
C ILE A 161 -2.30 -13.64 -9.35
N HIS A 162 -2.49 -14.93 -9.59
CA HIS A 162 -1.64 -15.70 -10.49
C HIS A 162 -2.48 -16.06 -11.72
N PRO A 163 -2.29 -15.36 -12.86
CA PRO A 163 -2.97 -15.72 -14.10
C PRO A 163 -2.51 -17.11 -14.51
N THR A 164 -3.42 -18.07 -14.47
CA THR A 164 -3.22 -19.41 -15.02
C THR A 164 -4.33 -19.68 -16.02
N GLN A 165 -4.05 -20.49 -17.04
CA GLN A 165 -5.07 -20.96 -17.98
C GLN A 165 -6.25 -21.66 -17.27
N GLU A 166 -6.05 -22.17 -16.06
CA GLU A 166 -7.06 -22.87 -15.26
C GLU A 166 -8.10 -21.94 -14.61
N ASN A 167 -7.81 -20.64 -14.47
CA ASN A 167 -8.69 -19.70 -13.76
C ASN A 167 -9.46 -18.74 -14.68
N ASP A 168 -9.32 -18.87 -16.01
CA ASP A 168 -9.80 -17.90 -17.02
C ASP A 168 -9.47 -16.44 -16.65
N VAL A 169 -8.31 -16.20 -16.04
CA VAL A 169 -7.85 -14.86 -15.69
C VAL A 169 -6.97 -14.34 -16.82
N LEU A 170 -7.34 -13.17 -17.34
CA LEU A 170 -6.64 -12.43 -18.38
C LEU A 170 -5.95 -11.20 -17.76
N SER A 171 -4.92 -10.71 -18.44
CA SER A 171 -4.19 -9.50 -18.05
C SER A 171 -4.25 -8.44 -19.15
N TRP A 172 -4.29 -7.17 -18.74
CA TRP A 172 -4.27 -6.01 -19.63
C TRP A 172 -3.32 -4.95 -19.06
N ASP A 173 -2.26 -4.64 -19.80
CA ASP A 173 -1.22 -3.70 -19.39
C ASP A 173 -1.53 -2.31 -19.95
N LEU A 174 -1.62 -1.33 -19.06
CA LEU A 174 -1.74 0.09 -19.36
C LEU A 174 -0.41 0.74 -19.00
N VAL A 175 0.51 0.77 -19.96
CA VAL A 175 1.88 1.27 -19.77
C VAL A 175 2.21 2.36 -20.78
N GLY A 176 3.06 3.29 -20.38
CA GLY A 176 3.72 4.22 -21.31
C GLY A 176 4.54 3.47 -22.35
N ARG A 177 4.73 4.07 -23.53
CA ARG A 177 5.63 3.54 -24.57
C ARG A 177 6.80 4.49 -24.74
N ASN A 178 7.89 4.24 -24.02
CA ASN A 178 9.12 5.05 -24.10
C ASN A 178 8.84 6.54 -23.91
N LEU A 179 8.08 6.88 -22.86
CA LEU A 179 7.69 8.25 -22.57
C LEU A 179 8.91 9.06 -22.17
N LEU A 180 9.28 10.03 -23.00
CA LEU A 180 10.30 11.03 -22.66
C LEU A 180 9.67 12.08 -21.75
N LEU A 181 9.99 12.02 -20.47
CA LEU A 181 9.40 12.91 -19.48
C LEU A 181 10.06 14.30 -19.53
N PRO A 182 9.28 15.38 -19.28
CA PRO A 182 9.84 16.72 -19.21
C PRO A 182 10.86 16.84 -18.06
N ASN A 183 11.79 17.76 -18.20
CA ASN A 183 12.82 17.98 -17.19
C ASN A 183 12.39 18.99 -16.12
N ASP A 184 11.41 18.62 -15.30
CA ASP A 184 11.03 19.40 -14.12
C ASP A 184 10.86 18.49 -12.88
N HIS A 185 10.66 19.13 -11.74
CA HIS A 185 10.69 18.46 -10.44
C HIS A 185 9.51 17.51 -10.21
N THR A 186 8.30 17.88 -10.60
CA THR A 186 7.08 17.09 -10.38
C THR A 186 6.22 17.15 -11.62
N HIS A 187 5.80 15.97 -12.08
CA HIS A 187 5.09 15.82 -13.35
C HIS A 187 3.95 14.84 -13.26
N TYR A 188 2.82 15.22 -13.85
CA TYR A 188 1.64 14.37 -13.98
C TYR A 188 1.45 14.10 -15.46
N TRP A 189 1.54 12.84 -15.86
CA TRP A 189 1.36 12.43 -17.25
C TRP A 189 0.09 11.60 -17.41
N CYS A 190 -0.78 12.00 -18.33
CA CYS A 190 -2.07 11.39 -18.56
C CYS A 190 -2.08 10.72 -19.94
N GLN A 191 -2.60 9.50 -20.03
CA GLN A 191 -2.74 8.78 -21.29
C GLN A 191 -4.06 8.00 -21.33
N ILE A 192 -4.73 8.01 -22.50
CA ILE A 192 -5.99 7.32 -22.72
C ILE A 192 -5.76 5.91 -23.25
N PHE A 193 -6.43 4.95 -22.63
CA PHE A 193 -6.44 3.54 -22.97
C PHE A 193 -7.87 3.06 -23.26
N LYS A 194 -7.98 2.07 -24.13
CA LYS A 194 -9.24 1.39 -24.45
C LYS A 194 -9.18 -0.04 -23.92
N ALA A 195 -10.22 -0.47 -23.23
CA ALA A 195 -10.35 -1.83 -22.74
C ALA A 195 -10.28 -2.85 -23.88
N PRO A 196 -9.78 -4.08 -23.63
CA PRO A 196 -9.80 -5.15 -24.62
C PRO A 196 -11.21 -5.41 -25.14
N LYS A 197 -11.35 -5.69 -26.44
CA LYS A 197 -12.65 -6.05 -27.01
C LYS A 197 -13.12 -7.38 -26.43
N MET A 198 -14.32 -7.40 -25.86
CA MET A 198 -14.91 -8.58 -25.24
C MET A 198 -16.27 -8.90 -25.92
N ASN A 199 -16.67 -10.17 -25.91
CA ASN A 199 -17.95 -10.63 -26.47
C ASN A 199 -19.00 -10.92 -25.39
N ARG A 200 -18.64 -10.78 -24.12
CA ARG A 200 -19.46 -10.98 -22.93
C ARG A 200 -18.91 -10.14 -21.79
N LYS A 201 -19.72 -9.91 -20.75
CA LYS A 201 -19.30 -9.21 -19.54
C LYS A 201 -18.07 -9.87 -18.92
N HIS A 202 -17.10 -9.06 -18.53
CA HIS A 202 -15.96 -9.46 -17.70
C HIS A 202 -15.89 -8.54 -16.49
N HIS A 203 -15.29 -9.03 -15.41
CA HIS A 203 -14.97 -8.24 -14.24
C HIS A 203 -13.46 -8.02 -14.13
N MET A 204 -13.02 -6.78 -13.93
CA MET A 204 -11.71 -6.54 -13.30
C MET A 204 -11.77 -7.05 -11.87
N ILE A 205 -10.73 -7.76 -11.46
CA ILE A 205 -10.65 -8.44 -10.18
C ILE A 205 -9.44 -8.01 -9.36
N GLY A 206 -8.52 -7.26 -9.94
CA GLY A 206 -7.36 -6.70 -9.26
C GLY A 206 -6.37 -6.04 -10.22
N PHE A 207 -5.29 -5.51 -9.68
CA PHE A 207 -4.20 -4.92 -10.43
C PHE A 207 -2.84 -5.11 -9.74
N GLU A 208 -1.77 -4.96 -10.50
CA GLU A 208 -0.39 -4.83 -9.99
C GLU A 208 0.35 -3.69 -10.72
N PRO A 209 1.35 -3.04 -10.10
CA PRO A 209 2.19 -2.09 -10.79
C PRO A 209 3.12 -2.81 -11.80
N VAL A 210 3.32 -2.19 -12.96
CA VAL A 210 4.36 -2.57 -13.93
C VAL A 210 5.39 -1.47 -13.93
N LEU A 211 6.52 -1.67 -13.23
CA LEU A 211 7.54 -0.64 -13.04
C LEU A 211 8.72 -0.90 -13.98
N GLN A 212 9.15 0.13 -14.72
CA GLN A 212 10.39 0.05 -15.49
C GLN A 212 11.58 0.00 -14.54
N LYS A 213 12.43 -1.03 -14.73
CA LYS A 213 13.62 -1.22 -13.92
C LYS A 213 14.56 -0.01 -14.00
N GLY A 214 14.96 0.53 -12.85
CA GLY A 214 15.81 1.71 -12.71
C GLY A 214 15.05 3.02 -12.53
N ASN A 215 13.74 3.03 -12.81
CA ASN A 215 12.89 4.22 -12.70
C ASN A 215 12.02 4.24 -11.44
N GLU A 216 12.08 3.20 -10.59
CA GLU A 216 11.23 3.03 -9.42
C GLU A 216 11.31 4.24 -8.46
N LYS A 217 12.49 4.88 -8.39
CA LYS A 217 12.73 6.06 -7.55
C LYS A 217 12.00 7.32 -8.00
N TYR A 218 11.54 7.39 -9.25
CA TYR A 218 10.86 8.56 -9.80
C TYR A 218 9.34 8.45 -9.72
N LEU A 219 8.80 7.24 -9.57
CA LEU A 219 7.35 7.02 -9.56
C LEU A 219 6.81 7.27 -8.16
N HIS A 220 5.83 8.16 -8.03
CA HIS A 220 5.22 8.48 -6.74
C HIS A 220 3.82 7.87 -6.58
N HIS A 221 2.96 8.02 -7.59
CA HIS A 221 1.66 7.34 -7.63
C HIS A 221 1.14 7.20 -9.07
N MET A 222 0.18 6.28 -9.26
CA MET A 222 -0.57 6.09 -10.49
C MET A 222 -2.05 6.03 -10.17
N VAL A 223 -2.89 6.68 -10.97
CA VAL A 223 -4.35 6.65 -10.80
C VAL A 223 -4.98 6.26 -12.12
N LEU A 224 -5.82 5.23 -12.10
CA LEU A 224 -6.64 4.85 -13.23
C LEU A 224 -8.04 5.43 -13.07
N TYR A 225 -8.41 6.27 -14.01
CA TYR A 225 -9.74 6.88 -14.11
C TYR A 225 -10.61 6.16 -15.14
N GLU A 226 -11.90 6.09 -14.88
CA GLU A 226 -12.91 5.70 -15.87
C GLU A 226 -13.39 6.92 -16.62
N CYS A 227 -13.38 6.84 -17.94
CA CYS A 227 -13.89 7.90 -18.80
C CYS A 227 -15.33 7.59 -19.19
N HIS A 228 -16.26 8.46 -18.77
CA HIS A 228 -17.69 8.32 -19.05
C HIS A 228 -18.27 9.63 -19.56
N VAL A 229 -19.11 9.56 -20.61
CA VAL A 229 -19.89 10.72 -21.08
C VAL A 229 -21.38 10.40 -20.94
N HIS A 230 -22.09 11.24 -20.18
CA HIS A 230 -23.48 10.97 -19.75
C HIS A 230 -24.50 10.76 -20.88
N ASP A 231 -24.24 11.27 -22.09
CA ASP A 231 -25.12 11.12 -23.25
C ASP A 231 -24.86 9.83 -24.06
N GLY A 232 -23.95 8.96 -23.59
CA GLY A 232 -23.58 7.71 -24.25
C GLY A 232 -22.66 7.89 -25.46
N SER A 233 -22.05 9.07 -25.63
CA SER A 233 -21.16 9.36 -26.76
C SER A 233 -19.67 9.15 -26.46
N THR A 234 -19.31 8.42 -25.39
CA THR A 234 -17.93 8.25 -24.92
C THR A 234 -16.91 7.89 -26.02
N GLU A 235 -17.24 6.94 -26.90
CA GLU A 235 -16.38 6.55 -28.04
C GLU A 235 -16.00 7.75 -28.92
N LYS A 236 -16.94 8.66 -29.20
CA LYS A 236 -16.71 9.84 -30.04
C LYS A 236 -15.65 10.77 -29.45
N TRP A 237 -15.56 10.83 -28.13
CA TRP A 237 -14.63 11.72 -27.42
C TRP A 237 -13.25 11.09 -27.23
N PHE A 238 -13.19 9.78 -26.98
CA PHE A 238 -11.96 9.13 -26.52
C PHE A 238 -11.23 8.27 -27.55
N GLU A 239 -11.90 7.75 -28.59
CA GLU A 239 -11.26 6.85 -29.56
C GLU A 239 -10.05 7.49 -30.26
N ALA A 240 -10.13 8.78 -30.56
CA ALA A 240 -9.04 9.51 -31.23
C ALA A 240 -7.76 9.63 -30.40
N HIS A 241 -7.86 9.46 -29.07
CA HIS A 241 -6.75 9.54 -28.11
C HIS A 241 -6.10 8.18 -27.84
N VAL A 242 -6.74 7.08 -28.21
CA VAL A 242 -6.23 5.73 -27.98
C VAL A 242 -4.94 5.50 -28.77
N GLY A 243 -3.89 5.04 -28.09
CA GLY A 243 -2.59 4.74 -28.70
C GLY A 243 -1.74 5.98 -29.03
N LYS A 244 -2.15 7.18 -28.59
CA LYS A 244 -1.31 8.38 -28.58
C LYS A 244 -0.38 8.38 -27.37
N GLU A 245 0.65 9.22 -27.40
CA GLU A 245 1.68 9.33 -26.35
C GLU A 245 1.14 9.84 -25.00
N GLY A 246 -0.01 10.51 -25.01
CA GLY A 246 -0.57 11.17 -23.84
C GLY A 246 -0.25 12.66 -23.82
N ALA A 247 -0.47 13.30 -22.67
CA ALA A 247 -0.16 14.70 -22.44
C ALA A 247 0.09 14.97 -20.94
N ALA A 248 0.75 16.08 -20.64
CA ALA A 248 0.85 16.57 -19.27
C ALA A 248 -0.55 16.88 -18.72
N CYS A 249 -0.92 16.23 -17.61
CA CYS A 249 -2.18 16.48 -16.92
C CYS A 249 -2.22 17.93 -16.40
N TYR A 250 -3.42 18.50 -16.29
CA TYR A 250 -3.66 19.83 -15.72
C TYR A 250 -2.90 20.97 -16.44
N SER A 251 -2.40 20.71 -17.64
CA SER A 251 -1.74 21.71 -18.48
C SER A 251 -2.72 22.29 -19.51
N PRO A 252 -2.45 23.49 -20.05
CA PRO A 252 -3.23 24.03 -21.17
C PRO A 252 -3.25 23.15 -22.44
N ASN A 253 -2.31 22.19 -22.54
CA ASN A 253 -2.20 21.25 -23.65
C ASN A 253 -3.00 19.95 -23.44
N MET A 254 -3.55 19.74 -22.24
CA MET A 254 -4.43 18.59 -21.97
C MET A 254 -5.75 18.76 -22.76
N PRO A 255 -6.18 17.76 -23.55
CA PRO A 255 -7.45 17.82 -24.25
C PRO A 255 -8.61 18.08 -23.28
N PRO A 256 -9.46 19.09 -23.49
CA PRO A 256 -10.53 19.46 -22.56
C PRO A 256 -11.47 18.31 -22.21
N GLU A 257 -11.75 17.43 -23.16
CA GLU A 257 -12.62 16.26 -23.00
C GLU A 257 -12.10 15.22 -22.01
N TRP A 258 -10.81 15.22 -21.67
CA TRP A 258 -10.26 14.32 -20.64
C TRP A 258 -10.78 14.65 -19.24
N SER A 259 -11.35 15.85 -19.05
CA SER A 259 -12.06 16.19 -17.81
C SER A 259 -13.24 15.26 -17.52
N PHE A 260 -13.82 14.60 -18.52
CA PHE A 260 -14.88 13.59 -18.32
C PHE A 260 -14.39 12.29 -17.65
N CYS A 261 -13.07 12.09 -17.52
CA CYS A 261 -12.53 10.94 -16.79
C CYS A 261 -12.34 11.22 -15.29
N LEU A 262 -12.13 12.50 -14.91
CA LEU A 262 -11.66 12.86 -13.56
C LEU A 262 -12.70 12.65 -12.44
N ALA A 263 -13.93 12.23 -12.79
CA ALA A 263 -15.01 12.01 -11.83
C ALA A 263 -14.92 10.64 -11.12
N THR A 264 -14.33 9.63 -11.78
CA THR A 264 -14.38 8.24 -11.31
C THR A 264 -13.00 7.61 -11.38
N ASN A 265 -12.43 7.24 -10.22
CA ASN A 265 -11.19 6.46 -10.17
C ASN A 265 -11.55 4.99 -10.00
N SER A 266 -11.00 4.09 -10.82
CA SER A 266 -11.15 2.65 -10.60
C SER A 266 -10.10 2.13 -9.62
N TRP A 267 -8.86 2.59 -9.79
CA TRP A 267 -7.68 2.03 -9.12
C TRP A 267 -6.66 3.11 -8.83
N ALA A 268 -5.93 2.97 -7.73
CA ALA A 268 -4.82 3.84 -7.40
C ALA A 268 -3.66 3.03 -6.83
N TRP A 269 -2.46 3.36 -7.25
CA TRP A 269 -1.20 2.83 -6.75
C TRP A 269 -0.37 3.98 -6.19
N ALA A 270 0.32 3.75 -5.08
CA ALA A 270 1.33 4.65 -4.54
C ALA A 270 2.58 3.87 -4.18
N VAL A 271 3.70 4.58 -4.00
CA VAL A 271 4.98 3.98 -3.58
C VAL A 271 4.78 3.04 -2.40
N GLY A 272 5.35 1.85 -2.50
CA GLY A 272 5.29 0.81 -1.48
C GLY A 272 4.10 -0.14 -1.58
N SER A 273 3.11 0.12 -2.46
CA SER A 273 2.02 -0.82 -2.77
C SER A 273 2.47 -1.92 -3.73
N GLU A 274 2.01 -3.16 -3.52
CA GLU A 274 2.21 -4.29 -4.46
C GLU A 274 1.02 -4.50 -5.41
N GLY A 275 -0.05 -3.71 -5.29
CA GLY A 275 -1.31 -3.91 -6.03
C GLY A 275 -2.52 -4.16 -5.13
N GLU A 276 -3.64 -4.56 -5.74
CA GLU A 276 -4.92 -4.80 -5.05
C GLU A 276 -5.77 -5.87 -5.77
N THR A 277 -6.64 -6.57 -5.05
CA THR A 277 -7.54 -7.65 -5.54
C THR A 277 -8.81 -7.49 -4.78
N LEU A 278 -9.89 -7.46 -5.54
CA LEU A 278 -11.22 -7.45 -5.00
C LEU A 278 -11.54 -8.80 -4.35
N PRO A 279 -12.32 -8.82 -3.26
CA PRO A 279 -12.86 -10.05 -2.69
C PRO A 279 -13.49 -10.99 -3.73
N ASP A 280 -13.39 -12.30 -3.53
CA ASP A 280 -13.80 -13.31 -4.53
C ASP A 280 -15.29 -13.22 -4.95
N HIS A 281 -16.15 -12.51 -4.19
CA HIS A 281 -17.57 -12.31 -4.46
C HIS A 281 -17.90 -10.99 -5.20
N VAL A 282 -16.92 -10.12 -5.48
CA VAL A 282 -17.16 -8.82 -6.15
C VAL A 282 -16.19 -8.54 -7.29
N GLY A 283 -16.66 -7.95 -8.38
CA GLY A 283 -15.80 -7.56 -9.50
C GLY A 283 -16.28 -6.29 -10.18
N MET A 284 -15.35 -5.51 -10.74
CA MET A 284 -15.68 -4.23 -11.38
C MET A 284 -15.98 -4.48 -12.86
N PRO A 285 -17.18 -4.14 -13.37
CA PRO A 285 -17.56 -4.44 -14.74
C PRO A 285 -16.65 -3.72 -15.75
N LEU A 286 -16.39 -4.37 -16.89
CA LEU A 286 -15.69 -3.78 -18.04
C LEU A 286 -16.63 -3.66 -19.24
N GLY A 287 -16.52 -2.55 -19.96
CA GLY A 287 -17.31 -2.24 -21.15
C GLY A 287 -18.64 -1.54 -20.82
N GLU A 288 -18.90 -0.44 -21.50
CA GLU A 288 -20.12 0.36 -21.34
C GLU A 288 -21.39 -0.46 -21.61
N GLU A 289 -21.34 -1.37 -22.59
CA GLU A 289 -22.45 -2.28 -22.91
C GLU A 289 -22.76 -3.29 -21.78
N PHE A 290 -21.85 -3.43 -20.81
CA PHE A 290 -22.00 -4.31 -19.65
C PHE A 290 -22.07 -3.53 -18.32
N GLY A 291 -22.23 -2.21 -18.36
CA GLY A 291 -22.35 -1.36 -17.17
C GLY A 291 -21.00 -0.98 -16.53
N GLY A 292 -19.89 -1.14 -17.25
CA GLY A 292 -18.55 -0.70 -16.84
C GLY A 292 -17.99 0.39 -17.74
N ALA A 293 -16.70 0.71 -17.61
CA ALA A 293 -16.02 1.63 -18.50
C ALA A 293 -15.36 0.93 -19.70
N THR A 294 -15.39 1.57 -20.87
CA THR A 294 -14.64 1.14 -22.07
C THR A 294 -13.32 1.90 -22.22
N TYR A 295 -13.29 3.16 -21.80
CA TYR A 295 -12.14 4.03 -21.90
C TYR A 295 -11.64 4.40 -20.52
N PHE A 296 -10.32 4.45 -20.39
CA PHE A 296 -9.66 4.74 -19.13
C PHE A 296 -8.55 5.76 -19.35
N MET A 297 -8.30 6.59 -18.35
CA MET A 297 -7.16 7.50 -18.33
C MET A 297 -6.22 7.07 -17.22
N LEU A 298 -4.97 6.74 -17.56
CA LEU A 298 -3.92 6.51 -16.57
C LEU A 298 -3.17 7.82 -16.35
N GLU A 299 -3.20 8.31 -15.12
CA GLU A 299 -2.34 9.38 -14.63
C GLU A 299 -1.16 8.78 -13.89
N ILE A 300 0.06 9.19 -14.23
CA ILE A 300 1.29 8.84 -13.50
C ILE A 300 1.91 10.11 -12.95
N HIS A 301 2.10 10.17 -11.64
CA HIS A 301 2.84 11.23 -10.96
C HIS A 301 4.30 10.81 -10.77
N TYR A 302 5.19 11.58 -11.37
CA TYR A 302 6.63 11.47 -11.23
C TYR A 302 7.17 12.56 -10.30
N ASP A 303 8.05 12.17 -9.38
CA ASP A 303 8.86 13.06 -8.54
C ASP A 303 10.34 12.92 -8.95
N ASN A 304 10.87 13.91 -9.65
CA ASN A 304 12.21 13.96 -10.22
C ASN A 304 12.97 15.20 -9.71
N PRO A 305 13.31 15.26 -8.41
CA PRO A 305 14.02 16.40 -7.83
C PRO A 305 15.38 16.68 -8.50
N SER A 306 16.03 15.61 -9.00
CA SER A 306 17.32 15.66 -9.68
C SER A 306 17.27 16.18 -11.10
N ARG A 307 16.08 16.29 -11.71
CA ARG A 307 15.92 16.77 -13.09
C ARG A 307 16.69 15.91 -14.11
N ASP A 308 16.67 14.60 -13.86
CA ASP A 308 17.28 13.61 -14.73
C ASP A 308 16.45 13.46 -16.01
N PRO A 309 17.07 13.27 -17.20
CA PRO A 309 16.34 12.89 -18.40
C PRO A 309 15.89 11.44 -18.26
N ILE A 310 14.58 11.20 -18.21
CA ILE A 310 14.00 9.89 -17.95
C ILE A 310 13.15 9.47 -19.15
N GLU A 311 13.39 8.25 -19.62
CA GLU A 311 12.50 7.52 -20.52
C GLU A 311 11.79 6.44 -19.70
N ASP A 312 10.46 6.44 -19.70
CA ASP A 312 9.68 5.54 -18.86
C ASP A 312 8.58 4.78 -19.63
N SER A 313 8.41 3.52 -19.28
CA SER A 313 7.36 2.62 -19.78
C SER A 313 6.64 1.92 -18.62
N SER A 314 6.54 2.60 -17.48
CA SER A 314 5.82 2.11 -16.31
C SER A 314 4.31 2.30 -16.47
N GLY A 315 3.55 1.65 -15.60
CA GLY A 315 2.10 1.72 -15.58
C GLY A 315 1.50 0.66 -14.68
N ILE A 316 0.31 0.19 -15.02
CA ILE A 316 -0.42 -0.82 -14.23
C ILE A 316 -0.85 -1.98 -15.12
N ARG A 317 -0.92 -3.18 -14.53
CA ARG A 317 -1.54 -4.36 -15.12
C ARG A 317 -2.85 -4.64 -14.41
N ILE A 318 -3.93 -4.67 -15.17
CA ILE A 318 -5.26 -5.07 -14.71
C ILE A 318 -5.44 -6.57 -14.94
N PHE A 319 -5.96 -7.27 -13.93
CA PHE A 319 -6.43 -8.64 -14.03
C PHE A 319 -7.95 -8.66 -14.15
N TYR A 320 -8.46 -9.40 -15.14
CA TYR A 320 -9.90 -9.49 -15.40
C TYR A 320 -10.31 -10.90 -15.84
N THR A 321 -11.58 -11.25 -15.65
CA THR A 321 -12.09 -12.60 -15.94
C THR A 321 -13.53 -12.56 -16.47
N PRO A 322 -13.91 -13.49 -17.37
CA PRO A 322 -15.32 -13.68 -17.75
C PRO A 322 -16.13 -14.45 -16.68
N ASN A 323 -15.48 -15.04 -15.68
CA ASN A 323 -16.15 -15.75 -14.59
C ASN A 323 -16.73 -14.72 -13.61
N LEU A 324 -17.98 -14.32 -13.88
CA LEU A 324 -18.65 -13.26 -13.14
C LEU A 324 -18.74 -13.59 -11.65
N ARG A 325 -18.36 -12.61 -10.84
CA ARG A 325 -18.54 -12.66 -9.39
C ARG A 325 -19.96 -12.25 -9.02
N GLU A 326 -20.38 -12.54 -7.79
CA GLU A 326 -21.76 -12.38 -7.34
C GLU A 326 -22.27 -10.93 -7.44
N HIS A 327 -21.41 -9.95 -7.16
CA HIS A 327 -21.78 -8.54 -7.23
C HIS A 327 -20.85 -7.71 -8.11
N ASP A 328 -21.44 -6.72 -8.77
CA ASP A 328 -20.70 -5.62 -9.37
C ASP A 328 -20.22 -4.67 -8.28
N THR A 329 -19.02 -4.12 -8.44
CA THR A 329 -18.51 -3.04 -7.58
C THR A 329 -18.37 -1.75 -8.36
N ALA A 330 -18.46 -0.64 -7.65
CA ALA A 330 -18.16 0.71 -8.13
C ALA A 330 -17.36 1.46 -7.05
N MET A 331 -16.78 2.60 -7.42
CA MET A 331 -16.11 3.49 -6.46
C MET A 331 -17.01 4.68 -6.10
N LEU A 332 -17.10 4.99 -4.81
CA LEU A 332 -17.78 6.18 -4.30
C LEU A 332 -16.74 7.14 -3.71
N LEU A 333 -16.60 8.33 -4.31
CA LEU A 333 -15.74 9.38 -3.78
C LEU A 333 -16.49 10.21 -2.73
N ILE A 334 -15.96 10.28 -1.51
CA ILE A 334 -16.53 11.08 -0.42
C ILE A 334 -15.43 11.98 0.15
N GLY A 335 -15.63 13.29 0.08
CA GLY A 335 -14.62 14.23 0.54
C GLY A 335 -15.01 15.68 0.33
N THR A 336 -14.00 16.55 0.47
CA THR A 336 -14.11 17.95 0.05
C THR A 336 -13.77 18.00 -1.44
N GLU A 337 -14.54 18.75 -2.21
CA GLU A 337 -14.26 18.96 -3.63
C GLU A 337 -12.91 19.67 -3.80
N VAL A 338 -12.12 19.24 -4.79
CA VAL A 338 -10.81 19.84 -5.09
C VAL A 338 -11.03 21.08 -5.95
N ASN A 339 -11.28 22.22 -5.30
CA ASN A 339 -11.39 23.51 -5.97
C ASN A 339 -10.78 24.64 -5.13
N PHE A 340 -10.66 25.82 -5.75
CA PHE A 340 -10.01 26.99 -5.16
C PHE A 340 -10.74 27.59 -3.94
N LEU A 341 -11.94 27.10 -3.59
CA LEU A 341 -12.70 27.57 -2.44
C LEU A 341 -12.31 26.84 -1.14
N HIS A 342 -11.64 25.70 -1.23
CA HIS A 342 -11.11 24.99 -0.07
C HIS A 342 -9.71 25.50 0.26
N LEU A 343 -9.56 26.17 1.41
CA LEU A 343 -8.31 26.79 1.84
C LEU A 343 -7.95 26.34 3.25
N ILE A 344 -6.68 25.97 3.44
CA ILE A 344 -6.08 25.70 4.76
C ILE A 344 -5.22 26.92 5.10
N PRO A 345 -5.52 27.68 6.17
CA PRO A 345 -4.68 28.80 6.56
C PRO A 345 -3.24 28.35 6.85
N PRO A 346 -2.22 29.18 6.53
CA PRO A 346 -0.83 28.83 6.83
C PRO A 346 -0.59 28.81 8.35
N HIS A 347 0.45 28.06 8.77
CA HIS A 347 0.94 27.98 10.15
C HIS A 347 -0.08 27.50 11.20
N GLN A 348 -1.10 26.74 10.81
CA GLN A 348 -2.01 26.11 11.77
C GLN A 348 -1.39 24.85 12.36
N GLU A 349 -1.43 24.70 13.69
CA GLU A 349 -1.04 23.45 14.36
C GLU A 349 -2.04 22.31 14.06
N GLY A 350 -3.31 22.66 13.77
CA GLY A 350 -4.33 21.72 13.34
C GLY A 350 -5.48 22.42 12.61
N PHE A 351 -5.96 21.81 11.54
CA PHE A 351 -7.11 22.28 10.78
C PHE A 351 -7.93 21.08 10.29
N THR A 352 -9.26 21.16 10.37
CA THR A 352 -10.14 20.08 9.93
C THR A 352 -10.90 20.49 8.67
N SER A 353 -10.58 19.83 7.56
CA SER A 353 -11.37 19.88 6.32
C SER A 353 -12.50 18.86 6.40
N LEU A 354 -13.71 19.25 6.01
CA LEU A 354 -14.91 18.41 6.16
C LEU A 354 -15.76 18.39 4.88
N GLY A 355 -15.75 17.22 4.22
CA GLY A 355 -16.71 16.86 3.18
C GLY A 355 -17.95 16.18 3.76
N ARG A 356 -19.13 16.38 3.15
CA ARG A 356 -20.39 15.75 3.59
C ARG A 356 -21.22 15.29 2.40
N CYS A 357 -21.58 14.00 2.36
CA CYS A 357 -22.74 13.51 1.63
C CYS A 357 -23.91 13.44 2.63
N VAL A 358 -24.82 14.42 2.56
CA VAL A 358 -25.99 14.50 3.46
C VAL A 358 -27.07 13.50 3.04
N SER A 359 -28.14 13.35 3.83
CA SER A 359 -29.22 12.38 3.56
C SER A 359 -29.83 12.51 2.16
N ASP A 360 -29.92 13.72 1.62
CA ASP A 360 -30.42 13.93 0.25
C ASP A 360 -29.44 13.42 -0.80
N CYS A 361 -28.13 13.48 -0.54
CA CYS A 361 -27.10 12.92 -1.41
C CYS A 361 -27.20 11.39 -1.42
N THR A 362 -27.28 10.74 -0.26
CA THR A 362 -27.42 9.27 -0.21
C THR A 362 -28.75 8.80 -0.78
N LYS A 363 -29.86 9.49 -0.48
CA LYS A 363 -31.21 9.12 -0.98
C LYS A 363 -31.34 9.17 -2.50
N ASN A 364 -30.63 10.11 -3.15
CA ASN A 364 -30.71 10.27 -4.61
C ASN A 364 -29.58 9.52 -5.34
N GLY A 365 -28.43 9.31 -4.69
CA GLY A 365 -27.23 8.75 -5.30
C GLY A 365 -27.01 7.26 -5.04
N LEU A 366 -27.69 6.67 -4.04
CA LEU A 366 -27.54 5.25 -3.68
C LEU A 366 -28.83 4.47 -3.94
N PRO A 367 -28.72 3.16 -4.25
CA PRO A 367 -29.88 2.29 -4.39
C PRO A 367 -30.64 2.15 -3.06
N SER A 368 -31.94 1.85 -3.15
CA SER A 368 -32.85 1.80 -2.00
C SER A 368 -32.54 0.69 -0.98
N GLU A 369 -31.97 -0.41 -1.45
CA GLU A 369 -31.46 -1.54 -0.67
C GLU A 369 -30.12 -1.24 -0.01
N GLY A 370 -29.47 -0.16 -0.46
CA GLY A 370 -28.19 0.34 0.00
C GLY A 370 -26.96 -0.36 -0.61
N ILE A 371 -25.78 0.10 -0.21
CA ILE A 371 -24.49 -0.45 -0.67
C ILE A 371 -23.68 -1.09 0.47
N THR A 372 -22.69 -1.92 0.11
CA THR A 372 -21.72 -2.47 1.06
C THR A 372 -20.33 -1.95 0.70
N LEU A 373 -19.65 -1.35 1.68
CA LEU A 373 -18.28 -0.88 1.51
C LEU A 373 -17.32 -2.05 1.72
N ILE A 374 -16.67 -2.48 0.65
CA ILE A 374 -15.74 -3.62 0.64
C ILE A 374 -14.29 -3.22 0.88
N ASN A 375 -13.92 -2.02 0.42
CA ASN A 375 -12.58 -1.48 0.47
C ASN A 375 -12.65 0.05 0.45
N GLY A 376 -11.57 0.72 0.83
CA GLY A 376 -11.45 2.14 0.55
C GLY A 376 -10.03 2.68 0.76
N VAL A 377 -9.75 3.79 0.08
CA VAL A 377 -8.46 4.47 0.08
C VAL A 377 -8.65 5.85 0.69
N LEU A 378 -7.75 6.23 1.59
CA LEU A 378 -7.66 7.60 2.10
C LEU A 378 -6.65 8.37 1.24
N HIS A 379 -7.05 9.53 0.74
CA HIS A 379 -6.22 10.37 -0.13
C HIS A 379 -6.26 11.84 0.29
N SER A 380 -5.09 12.46 0.38
CA SER A 380 -4.87 13.90 0.56
C SER A 380 -3.39 14.25 0.37
N HIS A 381 -3.06 15.49 0.04
CA HIS A 381 -1.68 15.94 -0.22
C HIS A 381 -0.86 16.20 1.07
N LEU A 382 0.34 16.76 0.90
CA LEU A 382 1.41 16.96 1.89
C LEU A 382 0.99 17.58 3.24
N ALA A 383 -0.10 18.34 3.31
CA ALA A 383 -0.55 18.98 4.54
C ALA A 383 -1.36 18.05 5.47
N SER A 384 -1.90 16.95 4.94
CA SER A 384 -2.75 16.05 5.73
C SER A 384 -1.91 15.20 6.70
N ARG A 385 -2.50 14.92 7.87
CA ARG A 385 -1.90 14.10 8.93
C ARG A 385 -2.85 13.02 9.46
N LYS A 386 -4.16 13.27 9.38
CA LYS A 386 -5.20 12.40 9.92
C LYS A 386 -6.42 12.41 9.01
N MET A 387 -7.03 11.26 8.80
CA MET A 387 -8.24 11.13 8.01
C MET A 387 -9.17 10.09 8.63
N LYS A 388 -10.48 10.33 8.53
CA LYS A 388 -11.49 9.33 8.92
C LYS A 388 -12.79 9.54 8.16
N ILE A 389 -13.47 8.44 7.86
CA ILE A 389 -14.80 8.44 7.26
C ILE A 389 -15.82 7.98 8.29
N ARG A 390 -16.79 8.85 8.57
CA ARG A 390 -17.82 8.65 9.59
C ARG A 390 -19.16 8.37 8.91
N HIS A 391 -19.92 7.45 9.46
CA HIS A 391 -21.28 7.14 9.01
C HIS A 391 -22.27 7.62 10.07
N LEU A 392 -23.21 8.48 9.69
CA LEU A 392 -24.27 8.94 10.57
C LEU A 392 -25.61 8.46 10.02
N ARG A 393 -26.42 7.81 10.86
CA ARG A 393 -27.77 7.34 10.53
C ARG A 393 -28.73 7.74 11.63
N ASN A 394 -29.80 8.46 11.27
CA ASN A 394 -30.84 8.92 12.19
C ASN A 394 -30.28 9.65 13.43
N GLY A 395 -29.32 10.56 13.21
CA GLY A 395 -28.69 11.35 14.28
C GLY A 395 -27.68 10.59 15.15
N LYS A 396 -27.43 9.30 14.88
CA LYS A 396 -26.43 8.49 15.58
C LYS A 396 -25.23 8.19 14.69
N GLU A 397 -24.04 8.36 15.24
CA GLU A 397 -22.82 7.89 14.59
C GLU A 397 -22.69 6.37 14.73
N LEU A 398 -22.53 5.70 13.59
CA LEU A 398 -22.20 4.28 13.47
C LEU A 398 -20.67 4.10 13.51
N PRO A 399 -20.15 2.87 13.62
CA PRO A 399 -18.72 2.65 13.70
C PRO A 399 -17.99 3.30 12.51
N VAL A 400 -16.83 3.89 12.80
CA VAL A 400 -15.98 4.54 11.80
C VAL A 400 -15.58 3.51 10.73
N ILE A 401 -15.70 3.91 9.47
CA ILE A 401 -15.50 3.01 8.33
C ILE A 401 -14.01 2.79 8.09
N LEU A 402 -13.31 3.91 7.92
CA LEU A 402 -11.89 3.99 7.67
C LEU A 402 -11.33 5.14 8.49
N LYS A 403 -10.13 4.94 9.02
CA LYS A 403 -9.42 5.88 9.87
C LYS A 403 -7.93 5.64 9.71
N ASP A 404 -7.19 6.74 9.66
CA ASP A 404 -5.76 6.75 9.88
C ASP A 404 -5.38 8.04 10.63
N ASP A 405 -4.95 7.90 11.88
CA ASP A 405 -4.46 9.01 12.70
C ASP A 405 -2.98 9.36 12.44
N HIS A 406 -2.30 8.60 11.59
CA HIS A 406 -0.89 8.77 11.25
C HIS A 406 -0.66 8.75 9.74
N TYR A 407 -1.67 9.19 8.98
CA TYR A 407 -1.71 9.22 7.53
C TYR A 407 -0.40 9.70 6.91
N ASP A 408 0.03 9.03 5.85
CA ASP A 408 1.20 9.40 5.07
C ASP A 408 0.81 9.63 3.62
N PHE A 409 1.09 10.84 3.11
CA PHE A 409 0.88 11.14 1.69
C PHE A 409 1.68 10.19 0.79
N ASN A 410 2.83 9.70 1.25
CA ASN A 410 3.69 8.81 0.47
C ASN A 410 3.27 7.34 0.56
N TYR A 411 2.21 7.00 1.31
CA TYR A 411 1.71 5.64 1.47
C TYR A 411 0.18 5.60 1.49
N GLN A 412 -0.39 5.41 0.30
CA GLN A 412 -1.83 5.41 0.08
C GLN A 412 -2.22 4.06 -0.52
N VAL A 413 -2.68 3.16 0.34
CA VAL A 413 -3.08 1.80 -0.04
C VAL A 413 -4.53 1.59 0.38
N ALA A 414 -5.28 0.83 -0.43
CA ALA A 414 -6.65 0.45 -0.11
C ALA A 414 -6.69 -0.46 1.12
N ARG A 415 -7.73 -0.28 1.95
CA ARG A 415 -7.92 -1.00 3.21
C ARG A 415 -9.33 -1.51 3.38
N ILE A 416 -9.44 -2.74 3.82
CA ILE A 416 -10.73 -3.36 4.10
C ILE A 416 -11.29 -2.73 5.37
N PRO A 417 -12.49 -2.14 5.35
CA PRO A 417 -13.14 -1.63 6.54
C PRO A 417 -13.30 -2.74 7.59
N PRO A 418 -13.21 -2.43 8.90
CA PRO A 418 -13.40 -3.44 9.95
C PRO A 418 -14.73 -4.20 9.79
N LYS A 419 -14.74 -5.53 9.99
CA LYS A 419 -15.90 -6.44 9.77
C LYS A 419 -17.24 -6.00 10.39
N ARG A 420 -17.25 -5.10 11.39
CA ARG A 420 -18.49 -4.53 11.93
C ARG A 420 -19.22 -3.61 10.93
N ASN A 421 -18.54 -3.19 9.86
CA ASN A 421 -19.05 -2.32 8.80
C ASN A 421 -19.44 -3.08 7.52
N THR A 422 -18.95 -4.32 7.33
CA THR A 422 -19.14 -5.10 6.10
C THR A 422 -20.52 -5.79 6.01
N GLY A 423 -21.38 -5.65 7.03
CA GLY A 423 -22.74 -6.19 7.05
C GLY A 423 -23.84 -5.14 7.21
N SER A 424 -23.48 -3.85 7.25
CA SER A 424 -24.45 -2.76 7.33
C SER A 424 -24.69 -2.18 5.95
N SER A 425 -25.84 -2.44 5.35
CA SER A 425 -26.25 -1.79 4.11
C SER A 425 -26.35 -0.28 4.30
N TRP A 426 -25.82 0.47 3.34
CA TRP A 426 -25.82 1.93 3.26
C TRP A 426 -26.99 2.42 2.42
N GLY A 427 -28.16 2.62 3.04
CA GLY A 427 -29.33 3.26 2.43
C GLY A 427 -29.85 4.40 3.29
#